data_AF-A0A428D4C6-F1
#
_entry.id   AF-A0A428D4C6-F1
#
_cell.length_a   1.000
_cell.length_b   1.000
_cell.length_c   1.000
_cell.angle_alpha   90.00
_cell.angle_beta   90.00
_cell.angle_gamma   90.00
#
_symmetry.space_group_name_H-M   'P 1'
#
loop_
_entity.id
_entity.type
_entity.pdbx_description
1 polymer ?
#
loop_
_entity_poly.entity_id
_entity_poly.type
_entity_poly.pdbx_seq_one_letter_code
_entity_poly.pdbx_strand_id
1 'polypeptide(L)'
;MDITIQNVRSPALEHSGRYYKVFQPRTRDELLKLHHMGCVGDTVLTDIQLEQGDFPTSFVEPTVTQRTLSGLFKDMRSIELELRDPNSTLWGKIQQNNQGALTQFFNTNVKSAIAQTASEIRQEVRDAANSARVQVTPEGVTIGSTTLTGEQLASTISASSRGVDIIAPKVRVKSDMIVDGAVTAGKLAAGSVTADTIKAGAITGDKISVDDALIKNLTARDALIDKLTSKEIFTTKIESVVSSSTFLQAYQGEIGGFTLGQFDNGGGRWISGVNQFSVGMGNGAGYGTKTAFWANWGDNWNQAGPNSWHVDTDGQMYCKNTVSFYGKVDFSGSTNVNFYSRINAAKGIWTGNADIYGAGSNPAGGENAVVWWNQITTAKWRGYAGITSSSDRRLKENIKESPVNALDKIQALNMVSFDFIESQKHEEVGLIAQEVQEVVPHAVETDEVTSYLSINYSKFVPYLLKAVQELDQKIKEMEKLHG
;
A
#
# COMPACT_ATOMS: atom_id res chain seq x y z
N MET A 1 149.23 98.87 -9.87
CA MET A 1 148.86 97.63 -9.15
C MET A 1 149.08 96.47 -10.12
N ASP A 2 149.80 95.41 -9.74
CA ASP A 2 150.02 94.23 -10.60
C ASP A 2 149.08 93.10 -10.20
N ILE A 3 148.58 92.36 -11.19
CA ILE A 3 147.66 91.25 -10.98
C ILE A 3 148.19 90.01 -11.70
N THR A 4 148.22 88.87 -11.00
CA THR A 4 148.52 87.55 -11.57
C THR A 4 147.22 86.80 -11.83
N ILE A 5 147.02 86.44 -13.09
CA ILE A 5 145.86 85.69 -13.57
C ILE A 5 146.37 84.56 -14.44
N GLN A 6 145.89 83.33 -14.24
CA GLN A 6 146.36 82.16 -14.99
C GLN A 6 147.88 82.02 -14.95
N ASN A 7 148.48 82.31 -13.78
CA ASN A 7 149.92 82.38 -13.52
C ASN A 7 150.72 83.38 -14.37
N VAL A 8 150.07 84.26 -15.15
CA VAL A 8 150.72 85.36 -15.86
C VAL A 8 150.54 86.63 -15.05
N ARG A 9 151.65 87.23 -14.62
CA ARG A 9 151.65 88.51 -13.93
C ARG A 9 151.68 89.64 -14.95
N SER A 10 150.77 90.60 -14.80
CA SER A 10 150.71 91.78 -15.65
C SER A 10 150.13 92.98 -14.89
N PRO A 11 150.44 94.21 -15.31
CA PRO A 11 149.88 95.40 -14.69
C PRO A 11 148.35 95.47 -14.90
N ALA A 12 147.65 96.03 -13.90
CA ALA A 12 146.25 96.43 -14.00
C ALA A 12 146.11 97.78 -14.70
N LEU A 13 145.01 97.97 -15.41
CA LEU A 13 144.66 99.24 -16.07
C LEU A 13 143.89 100.12 -15.10
N GLU A 14 144.10 101.43 -15.16
CA GLU A 14 143.35 102.40 -14.38
C GLU A 14 142.32 103.12 -15.25
N HIS A 15 141.10 103.25 -14.76
CA HIS A 15 140.07 104.08 -15.38
C HIS A 15 139.28 104.80 -14.29
N SER A 16 139.19 106.14 -14.38
CA SER A 16 138.43 106.98 -13.45
C SER A 16 138.78 106.72 -11.97
N GLY A 17 140.08 106.58 -11.65
CA GLY A 17 140.58 106.37 -10.29
C GLY A 17 140.45 104.95 -9.74
N ARG A 18 140.09 103.96 -10.57
CA ARG A 18 139.93 102.55 -10.18
C ARG A 18 140.83 101.64 -11.01
N TYR A 19 141.46 100.66 -10.37
CA TYR A 19 142.25 99.62 -11.04
C TYR A 19 141.36 98.43 -11.41
N TYR A 20 141.38 98.00 -12.67
CA TYR A 20 140.66 96.82 -13.13
C TYR A 20 141.50 95.93 -14.06
N LYS A 21 141.12 94.66 -14.15
CA LYS A 21 141.72 93.68 -15.07
C LYS A 21 140.66 92.68 -15.50
N VAL A 22 140.39 92.62 -16.80
CA VAL A 22 139.45 91.66 -17.38
C VAL A 22 140.13 90.29 -17.48
N PHE A 23 139.41 89.24 -17.11
CA PHE A 23 139.83 87.86 -17.29
C PHE A 23 138.63 86.96 -17.55
N GLN A 24 138.89 85.78 -18.13
CA GLN A 24 137.87 84.78 -18.38
C GLN A 24 138.14 83.56 -17.47
N PRO A 25 137.27 83.30 -16.48
CA PRO A 25 137.48 82.20 -15.55
C PRO A 25 137.34 80.84 -16.25
N ARG A 26 138.30 79.94 -16.03
CA ARG A 26 138.29 78.56 -16.57
C ARG A 26 137.62 77.57 -15.63
N THR A 27 137.69 77.83 -14.33
CA THR A 27 137.05 77.04 -13.30
C THR A 27 136.38 77.95 -12.29
N ARG A 28 135.42 77.39 -11.55
CA ARG A 28 134.72 78.13 -10.49
C ARG A 28 135.67 78.65 -9.41
N ASP A 29 136.73 77.90 -9.10
CA ASP A 29 137.61 78.16 -7.96
C ASP A 29 138.99 78.70 -8.40
N GLU A 30 139.03 79.47 -9.48
CA GLU A 30 140.28 80.03 -10.00
C GLU A 30 140.84 81.13 -9.09
N LEU A 31 142.16 81.08 -8.82
CA LEU A 31 142.83 82.00 -7.90
C LEU A 31 143.46 83.19 -8.64
N LEU A 32 143.20 84.41 -8.14
CA LEU A 32 143.77 85.67 -8.61
C LEU A 32 144.68 86.26 -7.53
N LYS A 33 145.89 86.73 -7.89
CA LYS A 33 146.82 87.35 -6.91
C LYS A 33 147.03 88.83 -7.21
N LEU A 34 146.78 89.68 -6.21
CA LEU A 34 146.94 91.13 -6.27
C LEU A 34 148.24 91.53 -5.54
N HIS A 35 149.08 92.35 -6.17
CA HIS A 35 150.37 92.78 -5.61
C HIS A 35 150.36 94.28 -5.28
N HIS A 36 150.79 94.61 -4.06
CA HIS A 36 150.77 95.97 -3.48
C HIS A 36 151.80 96.93 -4.09
N MET A 37 151.48 98.24 -4.07
CA MET A 37 152.33 99.35 -4.52
C MET A 37 152.94 100.05 -3.29
N GLY A 38 154.27 99.95 -3.14
CA GLY A 38 155.06 100.37 -1.97
C GLY A 38 154.70 101.72 -1.35
N CYS A 39 153.82 101.72 -0.35
CA CYS A 39 153.48 102.91 0.44
C CYS A 39 153.85 102.72 1.92
N VAL A 40 154.19 103.83 2.59
CA VAL A 40 154.49 103.92 4.01
C VAL A 40 153.17 104.19 4.74
N GLY A 41 152.52 103.12 5.21
CA GLY A 41 151.23 103.16 5.90
C GLY A 41 150.27 102.06 5.46
N ASP A 42 149.15 101.96 6.16
CA ASP A 42 148.15 100.91 5.96
C ASP A 42 147.46 101.04 4.60
N THR A 43 147.68 100.06 3.72
CA THR A 43 146.93 99.93 2.46
C THR A 43 145.59 99.25 2.76
N VAL A 44 144.49 99.99 2.60
CA VAL A 44 143.14 99.43 2.68
C VAL A 44 142.60 99.23 1.26
N LEU A 45 142.24 98.00 0.91
CA LEU A 45 141.50 97.67 -0.30
C LEU A 45 140.01 97.66 0.05
N THR A 46 139.27 98.68 -0.40
CA THR A 46 137.80 98.70 -0.33
C THR A 46 137.22 98.45 -1.72
N ASP A 47 135.93 98.09 -1.76
CA ASP A 47 135.13 98.15 -2.99
C ASP A 47 135.58 97.23 -4.14
N ILE A 48 136.05 96.02 -3.80
CA ILE A 48 136.36 94.96 -4.77
C ILE A 48 135.06 94.41 -5.35
N GLN A 49 134.76 94.74 -6.61
CA GLN A 49 133.61 94.25 -7.35
C GLN A 49 134.07 93.29 -8.45
N LEU A 50 133.40 92.14 -8.57
CA LEU A 50 133.59 91.18 -9.66
C LEU A 50 132.32 91.21 -10.51
N GLU A 51 132.44 91.62 -11.76
CA GLU A 51 131.31 91.86 -12.65
C GLU A 51 131.57 91.27 -14.03
N GLN A 52 130.48 90.96 -14.75
CA GLN A 52 130.55 90.38 -16.08
C GLN A 52 130.56 91.50 -17.13
N GLY A 53 131.69 91.65 -17.84
CA GLY A 53 131.86 92.64 -18.89
C GLY A 53 133.31 93.06 -19.06
N ASP A 54 133.58 93.83 -20.11
CA ASP A 54 134.94 94.19 -20.53
C ASP A 54 135.38 95.55 -19.97
N PHE A 55 134.47 96.24 -19.28
CA PHE A 55 134.65 97.59 -18.75
C PHE A 55 134.05 97.71 -17.35
N PRO A 56 134.72 98.38 -16.40
CA PRO A 56 134.21 98.49 -15.04
C PRO A 56 132.97 99.40 -14.98
N THR A 57 131.93 98.98 -14.24
CA THR A 57 130.73 99.79 -14.00
C THR A 57 130.81 100.59 -12.69
N SER A 58 129.84 101.48 -12.46
CA SER A 58 129.68 102.22 -11.20
C SER A 58 129.62 101.25 -10.03
N PHE A 59 130.35 101.55 -8.93
CA PHE A 59 130.38 100.64 -7.78
C PHE A 59 128.97 100.54 -7.19
N VAL A 60 128.45 99.32 -7.12
CA VAL A 60 127.18 99.02 -6.48
C VAL A 60 127.51 98.46 -5.10
N GLU A 61 127.01 99.09 -4.04
CA GLU A 61 127.22 98.63 -2.66
C GLU A 61 126.72 97.17 -2.50
N PRO A 62 127.61 96.21 -2.12
CA PRO A 62 127.22 94.83 -1.91
C PRO A 62 126.34 94.68 -0.67
N THR A 63 125.15 94.10 -0.83
CA THR A 63 124.36 93.60 0.32
C THR A 63 125.08 92.38 0.90
N VAL A 64 125.80 92.58 2.01
CA VAL A 64 126.44 91.49 2.75
C VAL A 64 125.41 90.75 3.59
N THR A 65 125.28 89.45 3.32
CA THR A 65 124.51 88.48 4.10
C THR A 65 125.48 87.47 4.71
N GLN A 66 125.63 87.45 6.04
CA GLN A 66 126.06 86.31 6.89
C GLN A 66 126.11 86.79 8.36
N ARG A 67 125.64 86.08 9.39
CA ARG A 67 125.29 84.65 9.48
C ARG A 67 123.78 84.43 9.52
N THR A 68 123.32 83.66 8.53
CA THR A 68 122.07 82.90 8.47
C THR A 68 121.86 82.15 9.80
N LEU A 69 120.86 82.45 10.63
CA LEU A 69 119.44 82.66 10.32
C LEU A 69 118.92 81.53 9.44
N SER A 70 118.12 80.62 10.00
CA SER A 70 116.97 80.10 9.24
C SER A 70 116.00 79.32 10.12
N GLY A 71 114.74 79.46 9.73
CA GLY A 71 113.70 78.48 9.97
C GLY A 71 112.97 78.62 11.29
N LEU A 72 112.23 77.54 11.56
CA LEU A 72 111.37 77.24 12.71
C LEU A 72 111.74 77.89 14.05
N PHE A 73 113.02 78.18 14.31
CA PHE A 73 113.48 78.64 15.62
C PHE A 73 113.14 80.10 15.94
N LYS A 74 112.96 81.00 14.95
CA LYS A 74 112.42 82.35 15.22
C LYS A 74 110.92 82.28 15.49
N ASP A 75 110.21 81.56 14.63
CA ASP A 75 108.77 81.34 14.75
C ASP A 75 108.43 80.65 16.08
N MET A 76 109.22 79.65 16.51
CA MET A 76 109.04 78.95 17.79
C MET A 76 109.13 79.88 18.99
N ARG A 77 110.07 80.82 19.03
CA ARG A 77 110.21 81.74 20.16
C ARG A 77 109.04 82.72 20.25
N SER A 78 108.56 83.21 19.10
CA SER A 78 107.35 84.05 19.02
C SER A 78 106.08 83.26 19.36
N ILE A 79 105.94 82.02 18.88
CA ILE A 79 104.83 81.12 19.22
C ILE A 79 104.83 80.80 20.73
N GLU A 80 106.00 80.56 21.32
CA GLU A 80 106.13 80.27 22.76
C GLU A 80 105.72 81.48 23.62
N LEU A 81 106.06 82.69 23.19
CA LEU A 81 105.61 83.92 23.84
C LEU A 81 104.10 84.15 23.67
N GLU A 82 103.56 83.94 22.47
CA GLU A 82 102.11 84.05 22.22
C GLU A 82 101.30 82.96 22.95
N LEU A 83 101.84 81.76 23.17
CA LEU A 83 101.17 80.71 23.96
C LEU A 83 101.15 80.99 25.47
N ARG A 84 102.13 81.74 26.00
CA ARG A 84 102.21 82.08 27.43
C ARG A 84 101.33 83.25 27.83
N ASP A 85 101.00 84.16 26.91
CA ASP A 85 100.13 85.30 27.17
C ASP A 85 98.65 84.96 26.84
N PRO A 86 97.75 84.89 27.82
CA PRO A 86 96.32 84.61 27.61
C PRO A 86 95.61 85.62 26.70
N ASN A 87 96.15 86.85 26.57
CA ASN A 87 95.57 87.90 25.75
C ASN A 87 96.19 87.98 24.34
N SER A 88 97.04 87.02 23.96
CA SER A 88 97.68 87.03 22.65
C SER A 88 96.72 86.72 21.51
N THR A 89 97.07 87.18 20.32
CA THR A 89 96.36 86.88 19.07
C THR A 89 96.26 85.38 18.77
N LEU A 90 97.29 84.59 19.13
CA LEU A 90 97.30 83.15 18.92
C LEU A 90 96.35 82.44 19.89
N TRP A 91 96.31 82.84 21.17
CA TRP A 91 95.34 82.30 22.13
C TRP A 91 93.90 82.62 21.67
N GLY A 92 93.64 83.85 21.25
CA GLY A 92 92.32 84.22 20.67
C GLY A 92 91.90 83.30 19.51
N LYS A 93 92.83 82.95 18.61
CA LYS A 93 92.59 82.01 17.51
C LYS A 93 92.39 80.56 17.97
N ILE A 94 93.18 80.07 18.94
CA ILE A 94 93.02 78.71 19.49
C ILE A 94 91.66 78.58 20.18
N GLN A 95 91.23 79.60 20.92
CA GLN A 95 89.94 79.58 21.62
C GLN A 95 88.77 79.61 20.62
N GLN A 96 88.84 80.46 19.59
CA GLN A 96 87.85 80.46 18.49
C GLN A 96 87.84 79.15 17.71
N ASN A 97 88.99 78.54 17.44
CA ASN A 97 89.07 77.27 16.74
C ASN A 97 88.46 76.13 17.56
N ASN A 98 88.77 76.05 18.86
CA ASN A 98 88.16 75.07 19.76
C ASN A 98 86.65 75.28 19.90
N GLN A 99 86.18 76.54 19.96
CA GLN A 99 84.76 76.85 20.01
C GLN A 99 84.05 76.49 18.69
N GLY A 100 84.71 76.72 17.55
CA GLY A 100 84.26 76.28 16.23
C GLY A 100 84.18 74.75 16.11
N ALA A 101 85.22 74.04 16.57
CA ALA A 101 85.27 72.58 16.57
C ALA A 101 84.19 71.97 17.48
N LEU A 102 83.95 72.53 18.67
CA LEU A 102 82.86 72.11 19.56
C LEU A 102 81.49 72.39 18.94
N THR A 103 81.32 73.55 18.29
CA THR A 103 80.07 73.90 17.59
C THR A 103 79.82 72.95 16.42
N GLN A 104 80.87 72.60 15.66
CA GLN A 104 80.77 71.65 14.56
C GLN A 104 80.50 70.22 15.05
N PHE A 105 81.13 69.77 16.14
CA PHE A 105 80.83 68.48 16.75
C PHE A 105 79.36 68.40 17.21
N PHE A 106 78.84 69.47 17.83
CA PHE A 106 77.45 69.51 18.29
C PHE A 106 76.46 69.55 17.11
N ASN A 107 76.74 70.35 16.06
CA ASN A 107 75.86 70.43 14.90
C ASN A 107 75.91 69.18 14.01
N THR A 108 77.08 68.61 13.79
CA THR A 108 77.24 67.48 12.86
C THR A 108 76.98 66.15 13.53
N ASN A 109 77.51 65.90 14.73
CA ASN A 109 77.43 64.56 15.33
C ASN A 109 76.24 64.46 16.28
N VAL A 110 76.06 65.43 17.18
CA VAL A 110 74.99 65.37 18.20
C VAL A 110 73.62 65.66 17.58
N LYS A 111 73.47 66.77 16.86
CA LYS A 111 72.18 67.16 16.27
C LYS A 111 71.75 66.20 15.15
N SER A 112 72.68 65.69 14.35
CA SER A 112 72.37 64.68 13.32
C SER A 112 71.95 63.36 13.93
N ALA A 113 72.65 62.86 14.96
CA ALA A 113 72.25 61.63 15.64
C ALA A 113 70.85 61.76 16.27
N ILE A 114 70.58 62.87 16.96
CA ILE A 114 69.25 63.14 17.53
C ILE A 114 68.17 63.27 16.43
N ALA A 115 68.48 63.93 15.31
CA ALA A 115 67.53 64.05 14.20
C ALA A 115 67.23 62.70 13.54
N GLN A 116 68.23 61.83 13.42
CA GLN A 116 68.09 60.50 12.86
C GLN A 116 67.24 59.60 13.76
N THR A 117 67.53 59.55 15.07
CA THR A 117 66.72 58.82 16.05
C THR A 117 65.28 59.35 16.12
N ALA A 118 65.07 60.67 16.06
CA ALA A 118 63.73 61.25 16.03
C ALA A 118 62.96 60.97 14.72
N SER A 119 63.66 60.69 13.62
CA SER A 119 63.03 60.26 12.36
C SER A 119 62.61 58.80 12.44
N GLU A 120 63.47 57.93 12.96
CA GLU A 120 63.20 56.51 13.15
C GLU A 120 62.02 56.28 14.11
N ILE A 121 61.99 56.98 15.25
CA ILE A 121 60.85 56.92 16.19
C ILE A 121 59.55 57.40 15.53
N ARG A 122 59.58 58.48 14.74
CA ARG A 122 58.38 58.96 14.02
C ARG A 122 57.92 58.00 12.93
N GLN A 123 58.82 57.18 12.39
CA GLN A 123 58.47 56.18 11.40
C GLN A 123 57.85 54.96 12.09
N GLU A 124 58.49 54.43 13.15
CA GLU A 124 57.92 53.34 13.96
C GLU A 124 56.54 53.70 14.54
N VAL A 125 56.37 54.91 15.06
CA VAL A 125 55.06 55.36 15.59
C VAL A 125 54.01 55.46 14.48
N ARG A 126 54.38 55.90 13.27
CA ARG A 126 53.45 55.93 12.12
C ARG A 126 53.08 54.53 11.64
N ASP A 127 54.05 53.63 11.58
CA ASP A 127 53.82 52.26 11.13
C ASP A 127 52.97 51.47 12.17
N ALA A 128 53.21 51.71 13.47
CA ALA A 128 52.35 51.20 14.54
C ALA A 128 50.93 51.79 14.49
N ALA A 129 50.79 53.11 14.26
CA ALA A 129 49.48 53.76 14.13
C ALA A 129 48.69 53.25 12.92
N ASN A 130 49.37 52.99 11.78
CA ASN A 130 48.72 52.41 10.60
C ASN A 130 48.33 50.95 10.82
N SER A 131 49.14 50.17 11.55
CA SER A 131 48.87 48.75 11.84
C SER A 131 47.72 48.54 12.84
N ALA A 132 47.42 49.54 13.68
CA ALA A 132 46.34 49.48 14.67
C ALA A 132 45.03 50.15 14.21
N ARG A 133 44.99 50.77 13.02
CA ARG A 133 43.81 51.50 12.55
C ARG A 133 42.69 50.52 12.18
N VAL A 134 41.58 50.62 12.89
CA VAL A 134 40.34 49.89 12.57
C VAL A 134 39.45 50.77 11.69
N GLN A 135 39.09 50.28 10.51
CA GLN A 135 38.16 50.93 9.60
C GLN A 135 37.02 49.99 9.25
N VAL A 136 35.78 50.48 9.33
CA VAL A 136 34.60 49.73 8.92
C VAL A 136 34.18 50.24 7.54
N THR A 137 34.16 49.35 6.55
CA THR A 137 33.66 49.63 5.19
C THR A 137 32.43 48.75 4.91
N PRO A 138 31.66 49.02 3.84
CA PRO A 138 30.56 48.14 3.42
C PRO A 138 30.99 46.70 3.11
N GLU A 139 32.27 46.48 2.77
CA GLU A 139 32.84 45.19 2.37
C GLU A 139 33.44 44.40 3.55
N GLY A 140 33.73 45.04 4.70
CA GLY A 140 34.30 44.38 5.86
C GLY A 140 34.90 45.31 6.92
N VAL A 141 35.66 44.72 7.85
CA VAL A 141 36.42 45.46 8.88
C VAL A 141 37.90 45.32 8.58
N THR A 142 38.57 46.42 8.27
CA THR A 142 40.02 46.46 8.05
C THR A 142 40.73 46.81 9.35
N ILE A 143 41.66 45.96 9.80
CA ILE A 143 42.54 46.18 10.95
C ILE A 143 43.98 46.17 10.42
N GLY A 144 44.62 47.33 10.39
CA GLY A 144 45.96 47.45 9.80
C GLY A 144 45.96 47.17 8.30
N SER A 145 46.74 46.18 7.85
CA SER A 145 46.79 45.71 6.46
C SER A 145 45.79 44.59 6.14
N THR A 146 45.11 44.05 7.14
CA THR A 146 44.23 42.88 6.97
C THR A 146 42.78 43.34 6.91
N THR A 147 42.09 43.06 5.81
CA THR A 147 40.64 43.23 5.70
C THR A 147 39.97 41.93 6.07
N LEU A 148 39.17 41.92 7.14
CA LEU A 148 38.28 40.82 7.47
C LEU A 148 37.02 40.96 6.62
N THR A 149 36.93 40.17 5.55
CA THR A 149 35.71 40.10 4.73
C THR A 149 34.60 39.36 5.48
N GLY A 150 33.35 39.51 5.03
CA GLY A 150 32.24 38.72 5.55
C GLY A 150 32.47 37.21 5.46
N GLU A 151 33.20 36.74 4.44
CA GLU A 151 33.56 35.32 4.27
C GLU A 151 34.61 34.87 5.28
N GLN A 152 35.65 35.67 5.52
CA GLN A 152 36.65 35.36 6.53
C GLN A 152 36.06 35.38 7.94
N LEU A 153 35.20 36.35 8.25
CA LEU A 153 34.47 36.40 9.51
C LEU A 153 33.57 35.17 9.69
N ALA A 154 32.84 34.76 8.65
CA ALA A 154 32.02 33.56 8.66
C ALA A 154 32.87 32.28 8.88
N SER A 155 34.06 32.20 8.28
CA SER A 155 34.98 31.08 8.48
C SER A 155 35.48 30.99 9.93
N THR A 156 35.76 32.13 10.58
CA THR A 156 36.18 32.17 11.98
C THR A 156 35.04 31.76 12.92
N ILE A 157 33.82 32.25 12.67
CA ILE A 157 32.62 31.84 13.43
C ILE A 157 32.37 30.34 13.26
N SER A 158 32.57 29.79 12.06
CA SER A 158 32.44 28.36 11.80
C SER A 158 33.50 27.53 12.53
N ALA A 159 34.73 28.02 12.65
CA ALA A 159 35.82 27.30 13.30
C ALA A 159 35.73 27.31 14.84
N SER A 160 35.10 28.34 15.44
CA SER A 160 34.94 28.46 16.89
C SER A 160 33.59 29.07 17.26
N SER A 161 32.54 28.25 17.15
CA SER A 161 31.14 28.67 17.38
C SER A 161 30.74 28.81 18.85
N ARG A 162 31.59 28.41 19.80
CA ARG A 162 31.27 28.33 21.24
C ARG A 162 31.22 29.68 21.98
N GLY A 163 31.63 30.78 21.36
CA GLY A 163 31.77 32.08 22.05
C GLY A 163 31.30 33.30 21.26
N VAL A 164 30.46 33.13 20.23
CA VAL A 164 30.01 34.24 19.37
C VAL A 164 28.54 34.56 19.64
N ASP A 165 28.30 35.66 20.37
CA ASP A 165 26.97 36.28 20.47
C ASP A 165 26.85 37.43 19.44
N ILE A 166 25.94 37.29 18.48
CA ILE A 166 25.68 38.31 17.46
C ILE A 166 24.53 39.19 17.93
N ILE A 167 24.84 40.33 18.54
CA ILE A 167 23.86 41.33 18.98
C ILE A 167 23.88 42.50 17.99
N ALA A 168 22.92 42.56 17.07
CA ALA A 168 22.75 43.69 16.16
C ALA A 168 21.27 44.01 15.90
N PRO A 169 20.87 45.29 15.77
CA PRO A 169 19.46 45.66 15.54
C PRO A 169 18.87 45.15 14.21
N LYS A 170 19.72 44.82 13.23
CA LYS A 170 19.32 44.39 11.88
C LYS A 170 20.24 43.27 11.38
N VAL A 171 20.10 42.07 11.93
CA VAL A 171 20.74 40.87 11.38
C VAL A 171 19.94 40.39 10.15
N ARG A 172 20.62 40.14 9.03
CA ARG A 172 20.02 39.58 7.81
C ARG A 172 20.74 38.31 7.41
N VAL A 173 20.12 37.15 7.64
CA VAL A 173 20.61 35.84 7.17
C VAL A 173 19.96 35.54 5.82
N LYS A 174 20.76 35.28 4.78
CA LYS A 174 20.27 34.98 3.43
C LYS A 174 20.01 33.48 3.17
N SER A 175 20.46 32.61 4.07
CA SER A 175 20.35 31.15 4.00
C SER A 175 19.55 30.58 5.18
N ASP A 176 19.36 29.26 5.22
CA ASP A 176 18.68 28.59 6.33
C ASP A 176 19.41 28.79 7.66
N MET A 177 18.66 29.15 8.72
CA MET A 177 19.19 29.25 10.08
C MET A 177 19.30 27.89 10.79
N ILE A 178 18.53 26.89 10.32
CA ILE A 178 18.55 25.52 10.83
C ILE A 178 18.93 24.65 9.64
N VAL A 179 20.11 24.04 9.69
CA VAL A 179 20.60 23.08 8.69
C VAL A 179 20.29 21.65 9.12
N ASP A 180 20.44 20.68 8.22
CA ASP A 180 20.27 19.26 8.53
C ASP A 180 21.11 18.84 9.76
N GLY A 181 20.46 18.20 10.74
CA GLY A 181 21.09 17.80 11.99
C GLY A 181 21.34 18.94 13.01
N ALA A 182 20.91 20.18 12.74
CA ALA A 182 21.09 21.29 13.67
C ALA A 182 20.27 21.13 14.96
N VAL A 183 19.12 20.45 14.92
CA VAL A 183 18.31 20.10 16.08
C VAL A 183 18.55 18.62 16.42
N THR A 184 19.20 18.35 17.54
CA THR A 184 19.43 17.00 18.07
C THR A 184 18.76 16.84 19.42
N ALA A 185 18.55 15.60 19.87
CA ALA A 185 17.86 15.31 21.14
C ALA A 185 18.48 16.07 22.34
N GLY A 186 19.80 16.21 22.40
CA GLY A 186 20.47 16.95 23.48
C GLY A 186 20.28 18.47 23.46
N LYS A 187 19.75 19.04 22.36
CA LYS A 187 19.43 20.47 22.23
C LYS A 187 17.96 20.77 22.54
N LEU A 188 17.13 19.74 22.72
CA LEU A 188 15.72 19.86 23.11
C LEU A 188 15.58 19.46 24.57
N ALA A 189 15.16 20.40 25.43
CA ALA A 189 14.77 20.04 26.79
C ALA A 189 13.51 19.17 26.76
N ALA A 190 13.37 18.24 27.72
CA ALA A 190 12.15 17.44 27.84
C ALA A 190 10.93 18.35 27.97
N GLY A 191 9.91 18.14 27.12
CA GLY A 191 8.70 18.96 27.09
C GLY A 191 8.83 20.32 26.39
N SER A 192 9.98 20.68 25.81
CA SER A 192 10.16 21.94 25.06
C SER A 192 9.36 22.00 23.76
N VAL A 193 9.01 20.85 23.20
CA VAL A 193 8.13 20.73 22.03
C VAL A 193 6.75 20.31 22.55
N THR A 194 5.82 21.26 22.60
CA THR A 194 4.45 21.05 23.05
C THR A 194 3.48 21.08 21.87
N ALA A 195 2.23 20.65 22.08
CA ALA A 195 1.22 20.71 21.03
C ALA A 195 1.00 22.14 20.51
N ASP A 196 1.09 23.14 21.37
CA ASP A 196 0.89 24.55 20.99
C ASP A 196 2.01 25.10 20.10
N THR A 197 3.22 24.52 20.18
CA THR A 197 4.36 24.90 19.33
C THR A 197 4.39 24.14 18.00
N ILE A 198 3.53 23.13 17.81
CA ILE A 198 3.39 22.36 16.56
C ILE A 198 2.08 22.76 15.86
N LYS A 199 2.16 23.40 14.68
CA LYS A 199 0.97 23.61 13.86
C LYS A 199 0.38 22.27 13.40
N ALA A 200 -0.95 22.17 13.39
CA ALA A 200 -1.64 21.01 12.84
C ALA A 200 -1.17 20.72 11.39
N GLY A 201 -0.74 19.50 11.12
CA GLY A 201 -0.20 19.08 9.82
C GLY A 201 1.28 19.38 9.58
N ALA A 202 1.99 20.01 10.51
CA ALA A 202 3.44 20.26 10.38
C ALA A 202 4.28 18.96 10.47
N ILE A 203 3.74 17.91 11.09
CA ILE A 203 4.32 16.57 11.12
C ILE A 203 3.35 15.63 10.40
N THR A 204 3.74 15.15 9.23
CA THR A 204 2.97 14.16 8.44
C THR A 204 3.41 12.74 8.77
N GLY A 205 2.55 11.75 8.52
CA GLY A 205 2.78 10.36 8.93
C GLY A 205 4.05 9.74 8.35
N ASP A 206 4.49 10.15 7.16
CA ASP A 206 5.74 9.72 6.53
C ASP A 206 7.01 10.32 7.20
N LYS A 207 6.84 11.31 8.08
CA LYS A 207 7.93 11.96 8.85
C LYS A 207 8.05 11.44 10.27
N ILE A 208 7.18 10.52 10.69
CA ILE A 208 7.23 9.89 12.01
C ILE A 208 7.91 8.54 11.87
N SER A 209 9.08 8.37 12.49
CA SER A 209 9.68 7.05 12.69
C SER A 209 8.84 6.31 13.72
N VAL A 210 8.11 5.30 13.28
CA VAL A 210 7.27 4.48 14.16
C VAL A 210 8.14 3.36 14.73
N ASP A 211 8.51 3.47 16.00
CA ASP A 211 9.22 2.42 16.74
C ASP A 211 8.26 1.65 17.67
N ASP A 212 8.75 0.54 18.22
CA ASP A 212 7.96 -0.32 19.12
C ASP A 212 7.45 0.44 20.36
N ALA A 213 8.16 1.47 20.82
CA ALA A 213 7.74 2.26 21.98
C ALA A 213 6.56 3.18 21.65
N LEU A 214 6.56 3.79 20.46
CA LEU A 214 5.44 4.57 19.94
C LEU A 214 4.23 3.67 19.68
N ILE A 215 4.45 2.51 19.04
CA ILE A 215 3.39 1.50 18.85
C ILE A 215 2.83 1.09 20.21
N LYS A 216 3.67 0.76 21.19
CA LYS A 216 3.24 0.35 22.52
C LYS A 216 2.44 1.43 23.26
N ASN A 217 2.79 2.71 23.12
CA ASN A 217 2.03 3.81 23.69
C ASN A 217 0.68 4.04 22.97
N LEU A 218 0.64 3.85 21.65
CA LEU A 218 -0.60 3.91 20.88
C LEU A 218 -1.52 2.73 21.21
N THR A 219 -0.96 1.52 21.35
CA THR A 219 -1.69 0.31 21.73
C THR A 219 -2.04 0.27 23.22
N ALA A 220 -1.36 1.00 24.10
CA ALA A 220 -1.74 1.07 25.52
C ALA A 220 -3.06 1.83 25.78
N ARG A 221 -3.66 2.44 24.75
CA ARG A 221 -4.99 3.06 24.83
C ARG A 221 -6.05 2.09 24.29
N ASP A 222 -6.81 1.47 25.20
CA ASP A 222 -7.89 0.51 24.89
C ASP A 222 -8.84 1.04 23.80
N ALA A 223 -9.20 2.32 23.83
CA ALA A 223 -10.10 2.93 22.84
C ALA A 223 -9.52 2.99 21.41
N LEU A 224 -8.20 3.04 21.26
CA LEU A 224 -7.54 3.00 19.95
C LEU A 224 -7.40 1.55 19.46
N ILE A 225 -7.11 0.62 20.37
CA ILE A 225 -7.19 -0.83 20.09
C ILE A 225 -8.59 -1.17 19.60
N ASP A 226 -9.64 -0.80 20.32
CA ASP A 226 -11.02 -1.13 19.96
C ASP A 226 -11.40 -0.63 18.57
N LYS A 227 -10.97 0.57 18.18
CA LYS A 227 -11.22 1.12 16.83
C LYS A 227 -10.39 0.43 15.74
N LEU A 228 -9.14 0.08 16.02
CA LEU A 228 -8.26 -0.61 15.07
C LEU A 228 -8.69 -2.06 14.90
N THR A 229 -8.89 -2.79 16.00
CA THR A 229 -9.47 -4.14 15.98
C THR A 229 -10.87 -4.14 15.40
N SER A 230 -11.75 -3.17 15.66
CA SER A 230 -13.06 -3.15 15.01
C SER A 230 -12.95 -3.02 13.49
N LYS A 231 -12.03 -2.19 12.99
CA LYS A 231 -11.83 -2.00 11.54
C LYS A 231 -11.15 -3.20 10.89
N GLU A 232 -10.15 -3.78 11.55
CA GLU A 232 -9.44 -4.98 11.09
C GLU A 232 -10.36 -6.21 11.12
N ILE A 233 -11.12 -6.41 12.20
CA ILE A 233 -12.16 -7.45 12.29
C ILE A 233 -13.23 -7.20 11.22
N PHE A 234 -13.70 -5.98 11.01
CA PHE A 234 -14.71 -5.69 9.98
C PHE A 234 -14.18 -5.95 8.56
N THR A 235 -12.94 -5.55 8.26
CA THR A 235 -12.30 -5.72 6.94
C THR A 235 -11.99 -7.19 6.69
N THR A 236 -11.40 -7.89 7.66
CA THR A 236 -11.12 -9.33 7.59
C THR A 236 -12.42 -10.14 7.50
N LYS A 237 -13.48 -9.72 8.20
CA LYS A 237 -14.79 -10.37 8.15
C LYS A 237 -15.48 -10.09 6.82
N ILE A 238 -15.34 -8.91 6.22
CA ILE A 238 -15.84 -8.64 4.85
C ILE A 238 -15.04 -9.41 3.80
N GLU A 239 -13.71 -9.40 3.84
CA GLU A 239 -12.87 -10.11 2.87
C GLU A 239 -13.04 -11.64 2.99
N SER A 240 -13.16 -12.19 4.20
CA SER A 240 -13.47 -13.62 4.39
C SER A 240 -14.90 -13.99 3.98
N VAL A 241 -15.89 -13.11 4.18
CA VAL A 241 -17.28 -13.31 3.71
C VAL A 241 -17.39 -13.21 2.20
N VAL A 242 -16.60 -12.34 1.56
CA VAL A 242 -16.61 -12.14 0.10
C VAL A 242 -15.75 -13.19 -0.62
N SER A 243 -14.68 -13.70 0.02
CA SER A 243 -13.75 -14.65 -0.62
C SER A 243 -14.02 -16.13 -0.29
N SER A 244 -14.84 -16.45 0.71
CA SER A 244 -15.20 -17.85 1.00
C SER A 244 -16.68 -18.09 0.73
N SER A 245 -16.98 -19.00 -0.19
CA SER A 245 -18.32 -19.56 -0.42
C SER A 245 -18.86 -20.36 0.79
N THR A 246 -18.25 -20.22 1.97
CA THR A 246 -18.48 -21.01 3.18
C THR A 246 -19.07 -20.19 4.33
N PHE A 247 -19.23 -18.87 4.22
CA PHE A 247 -19.86 -18.07 5.29
C PHE A 247 -21.25 -18.59 5.66
N LEU A 248 -22.10 -18.83 4.66
CA LEU A 248 -23.42 -19.44 4.87
C LEU A 248 -23.35 -20.94 5.20
N GLN A 249 -22.24 -21.62 4.92
CA GLN A 249 -22.05 -23.02 5.32
C GLN A 249 -21.70 -23.17 6.80
N ALA A 250 -21.09 -22.16 7.42
CA ALA A 250 -20.75 -22.13 8.85
C ALA A 250 -21.81 -21.41 9.69
N TYR A 251 -22.74 -20.70 9.07
CA TYR A 251 -23.79 -19.96 9.77
C TYR A 251 -24.77 -20.89 10.48
N GLN A 252 -24.95 -20.66 11.79
CA GLN A 252 -25.98 -21.27 12.61
C GLN A 252 -26.71 -20.17 13.38
N GLY A 253 -28.03 -20.07 13.21
CA GLY A 253 -28.83 -18.98 13.77
C GLY A 253 -30.13 -18.73 13.01
N GLU A 254 -30.82 -17.64 13.33
CA GLU A 254 -32.11 -17.28 12.73
C GLU A 254 -31.98 -16.21 11.64
N ILE A 255 -32.57 -16.46 10.47
CA ILE A 255 -32.69 -15.50 9.36
C ILE A 255 -34.17 -15.39 8.99
N GLY A 256 -34.77 -14.21 9.21
CA GLY A 256 -36.12 -13.91 8.74
C GLY A 256 -37.22 -14.84 9.29
N GLY A 257 -37.04 -15.38 10.50
CA GLY A 257 -37.97 -16.34 11.13
C GLY A 257 -37.68 -17.81 10.82
N PHE A 258 -36.57 -18.12 10.13
CA PHE A 258 -36.09 -19.48 9.92
C PHE A 258 -34.80 -19.73 10.68
N THR A 259 -34.71 -20.87 11.35
CA THR A 259 -33.50 -21.39 11.98
C THR A 259 -32.68 -22.16 10.96
N LEU A 260 -31.41 -21.79 10.78
CA LEU A 260 -30.42 -22.50 9.99
C LEU A 260 -29.43 -23.18 10.94
N GLY A 261 -29.16 -24.47 10.71
CA GLY A 261 -28.08 -25.20 11.38
C GLY A 261 -28.54 -26.49 12.06
N GLN A 262 -27.95 -26.80 13.21
CA GLN A 262 -28.25 -27.99 14.00
C GLN A 262 -29.25 -27.70 15.12
N PHE A 263 -30.08 -28.69 15.44
CA PHE A 263 -30.93 -28.71 16.62
C PHE A 263 -30.28 -29.57 17.71
N ASP A 264 -30.61 -29.29 18.97
CA ASP A 264 -30.01 -29.95 20.14
C ASP A 264 -30.10 -31.50 20.09
N ASN A 265 -31.14 -32.04 19.46
CA ASN A 265 -31.41 -33.49 19.38
C ASN A 265 -31.36 -34.06 17.95
N GLY A 266 -30.89 -33.29 16.95
CA GLY A 266 -30.94 -33.67 15.54
C GLY A 266 -29.56 -33.79 14.88
N GLY A 267 -29.27 -34.95 14.29
CA GLY A 267 -28.14 -35.07 13.36
C GLY A 267 -28.37 -34.29 12.06
N GLY A 268 -27.30 -33.96 11.33
CA GLY A 268 -27.38 -33.24 10.05
C GLY A 268 -27.47 -31.72 10.20
N ARG A 269 -27.99 -31.02 9.19
CA ARG A 269 -28.23 -29.55 9.23
C ARG A 269 -29.58 -29.27 8.57
N TRP A 270 -30.26 -28.26 9.06
CA TRP A 270 -31.66 -28.02 8.76
C TRP A 270 -31.92 -26.55 8.48
N ILE A 271 -32.98 -26.30 7.71
CA ILE A 271 -33.66 -25.01 7.61
C ILE A 271 -35.07 -25.26 8.14
N SER A 272 -35.42 -24.69 9.29
CA SER A 272 -36.76 -24.84 9.90
C SER A 272 -37.37 -23.51 10.27
N GLY A 273 -38.65 -23.48 10.62
CA GLY A 273 -39.19 -22.34 11.37
C GLY A 273 -38.57 -22.23 12.77
N VAL A 274 -38.76 -21.08 13.42
CA VAL A 274 -38.35 -20.85 14.83
C VAL A 274 -38.83 -21.99 15.74
N ASN A 275 -40.09 -22.40 15.57
CA ASN A 275 -40.55 -23.69 16.09
C ASN A 275 -40.14 -24.79 15.09
N GLN A 276 -39.03 -25.47 15.41
CA GLN A 276 -38.41 -26.51 14.61
C GLN A 276 -39.36 -27.65 14.17
N PHE A 277 -40.45 -27.87 14.91
CA PHE A 277 -41.42 -28.91 14.57
C PHE A 277 -42.50 -28.46 13.56
N SER A 278 -42.69 -27.15 13.37
CA SER A 278 -43.78 -26.65 12.53
C SER A 278 -43.52 -26.88 11.04
N VAL A 279 -42.29 -26.66 10.58
CA VAL A 279 -41.87 -26.86 9.19
C VAL A 279 -40.35 -26.92 9.12
N GLY A 280 -39.82 -27.70 8.19
CA GLY A 280 -38.41 -27.60 7.85
C GLY A 280 -37.95 -28.57 6.77
N MET A 281 -36.66 -28.46 6.44
CA MET A 281 -35.98 -29.23 5.41
C MET A 281 -34.57 -29.56 5.89
N GLY A 282 -34.17 -30.83 5.71
CA GLY A 282 -32.86 -31.34 6.08
C GLY A 282 -31.90 -31.39 4.90
N ASN A 283 -30.60 -31.35 5.23
CA ASN A 283 -29.53 -31.55 4.27
C ASN A 283 -29.26 -33.03 3.94
N GLY A 284 -30.07 -33.96 4.46
CA GLY A 284 -29.95 -35.40 4.22
C GLY A 284 -28.73 -36.08 4.86
N ALA A 285 -27.98 -35.39 5.72
CA ALA A 285 -26.79 -35.97 6.34
C ALA A 285 -27.15 -36.96 7.47
N GLY A 286 -26.52 -38.13 7.46
CA GLY A 286 -26.73 -39.20 8.44
C GLY A 286 -26.74 -40.58 7.77
N TYR A 287 -26.93 -41.63 8.59
CA TYR A 287 -27.06 -43.01 8.11
C TYR A 287 -28.54 -43.45 8.06
N GLY A 288 -28.93 -44.14 6.99
CA GLY A 288 -30.29 -44.64 6.76
C GLY A 288 -31.29 -43.57 6.31
N THR A 289 -32.56 -43.95 6.15
CA THR A 289 -33.64 -43.04 5.77
C THR A 289 -33.87 -41.97 6.86
N LYS A 290 -33.99 -40.72 6.46
CA LYS A 290 -34.23 -39.55 7.32
C LYS A 290 -35.33 -38.69 6.72
N THR A 291 -35.90 -37.79 7.50
CA THR A 291 -36.82 -36.78 6.98
C THR A 291 -36.07 -35.80 6.08
N ALA A 292 -36.45 -35.69 4.80
CA ALA A 292 -35.91 -34.70 3.88
C ALA A 292 -36.61 -33.35 4.07
N PHE A 293 -37.94 -33.32 4.18
CA PHE A 293 -38.70 -32.13 4.57
C PHE A 293 -39.99 -32.51 5.28
N TRP A 294 -40.52 -31.60 6.09
CA TRP A 294 -41.74 -31.80 6.85
C TRP A 294 -42.56 -30.52 7.04
N ALA A 295 -43.84 -30.74 7.30
CA ALA A 295 -44.77 -29.76 7.82
C ALA A 295 -45.57 -30.39 8.97
N ASN A 296 -45.81 -29.61 10.01
CA ASN A 296 -46.56 -29.98 11.21
C ASN A 296 -46.07 -31.29 11.85
N TRP A 297 -44.76 -31.40 12.10
CA TRP A 297 -44.16 -32.61 12.67
C TRP A 297 -44.73 -32.96 14.05
N GLY A 298 -45.11 -31.96 14.84
CA GLY A 298 -45.67 -32.13 16.20
C GLY A 298 -44.77 -31.51 17.25
N ASP A 299 -44.33 -32.31 18.22
CA ASP A 299 -43.54 -31.90 19.38
C ASP A 299 -42.41 -32.89 19.74
N ASN A 300 -42.29 -34.00 19.00
CA ASN A 300 -41.34 -35.07 19.26
C ASN A 300 -40.55 -35.46 18.00
N TRP A 301 -39.24 -35.25 18.00
CA TRP A 301 -38.36 -35.59 16.86
C TRP A 301 -38.31 -37.09 16.56
N ASN A 302 -38.54 -37.95 17.55
CA ASN A 302 -38.49 -39.39 17.36
C ASN A 302 -39.75 -39.94 16.67
N GLN A 303 -40.83 -39.16 16.62
CA GLN A 303 -42.10 -39.63 16.08
C GLN A 303 -42.90 -38.49 15.45
N ALA A 304 -43.12 -38.58 14.15
CA ALA A 304 -43.99 -37.66 13.42
C ALA A 304 -45.44 -37.78 13.92
N GLY A 305 -46.02 -36.67 14.37
CA GLY A 305 -47.36 -36.57 14.95
C GLY A 305 -48.49 -36.97 13.99
N PRO A 306 -49.73 -37.12 14.48
CA PRO A 306 -50.85 -37.67 13.72
C PRO A 306 -51.27 -36.79 12.52
N ASN A 307 -50.97 -35.49 12.55
CA ASN A 307 -51.32 -34.56 11.48
C ASN A 307 -50.11 -34.12 10.63
N SER A 308 -49.00 -34.86 10.74
CA SER A 308 -47.74 -34.52 10.07
C SER A 308 -47.72 -34.90 8.60
N TRP A 309 -47.00 -34.11 7.83
CA TRP A 309 -46.73 -34.32 6.43
C TRP A 309 -45.22 -34.30 6.25
N HIS A 310 -44.66 -35.34 5.66
CA HIS A 310 -43.21 -35.38 5.44
C HIS A 310 -42.85 -36.23 4.24
N VAL A 311 -41.67 -35.96 3.71
CA VAL A 311 -40.99 -36.80 2.74
C VAL A 311 -39.66 -37.21 3.32
N ASP A 312 -39.35 -38.48 3.18
CA ASP A 312 -38.10 -39.05 3.62
C ASP A 312 -37.03 -39.01 2.51
N THR A 313 -35.77 -39.21 2.86
CA THR A 313 -34.61 -39.14 1.96
C THR A 313 -34.59 -40.25 0.90
N ASP A 314 -35.44 -41.28 1.04
CA ASP A 314 -35.69 -42.30 0.02
C ASP A 314 -36.79 -41.90 -0.97
N GLY A 315 -37.40 -40.72 -0.79
CA GLY A 315 -38.44 -40.16 -1.65
C GLY A 315 -39.87 -40.57 -1.26
N GLN A 316 -40.06 -41.39 -0.22
CA GLN A 316 -41.40 -41.76 0.24
C GLN A 316 -42.10 -40.57 0.90
N MET A 317 -43.35 -40.33 0.51
CA MET A 317 -44.19 -39.28 1.08
C MET A 317 -45.23 -39.86 2.03
N TYR A 318 -45.30 -39.30 3.23
CA TYR A 318 -46.27 -39.66 4.25
C TYR A 318 -47.17 -38.46 4.57
N CYS A 319 -48.44 -38.56 4.19
CA CYS A 319 -49.48 -37.59 4.54
C CYS A 319 -50.38 -38.19 5.62
N LYS A 320 -50.20 -37.82 6.90
CA LYS A 320 -51.03 -38.37 7.99
C LYS A 320 -52.36 -37.61 8.19
N ASN A 321 -52.63 -36.58 7.39
CA ASN A 321 -53.88 -35.81 7.40
C ASN A 321 -54.44 -35.65 5.96
N THR A 322 -55.45 -34.79 5.79
CA THR A 322 -56.26 -34.64 4.57
C THR A 322 -55.54 -33.96 3.41
N VAL A 323 -55.40 -34.64 2.27
CA VAL A 323 -54.92 -34.06 1.00
C VAL A 323 -56.12 -33.74 0.08
N SER A 324 -56.15 -32.54 -0.52
CA SER A 324 -57.16 -32.13 -1.51
C SER A 324 -56.50 -31.68 -2.81
N PHE A 325 -56.88 -32.29 -3.94
CA PHE A 325 -56.33 -31.99 -5.26
C PHE A 325 -57.37 -31.25 -6.13
N TYR A 326 -56.99 -30.13 -6.73
CA TYR A 326 -57.89 -29.29 -7.56
C TYR A 326 -57.77 -29.54 -9.08
N GLY A 327 -56.68 -30.16 -9.52
CA GLY A 327 -56.39 -30.43 -10.93
C GLY A 327 -56.51 -31.91 -11.28
N LYS A 328 -55.38 -32.53 -11.62
CA LYS A 328 -55.28 -33.94 -12.03
C LYS A 328 -54.39 -34.71 -11.06
N VAL A 329 -54.75 -35.96 -10.79
CA VAL A 329 -53.90 -36.94 -10.13
C VAL A 329 -53.71 -38.10 -11.10
N ASP A 330 -52.45 -38.38 -11.45
CA ASP A 330 -52.09 -39.45 -12.38
C ASP A 330 -51.40 -40.59 -11.63
N PHE A 331 -51.92 -41.80 -11.78
CA PHE A 331 -51.26 -43.04 -11.34
C PHE A 331 -50.79 -43.78 -12.60
N SER A 332 -49.48 -43.76 -12.87
CA SER A 332 -48.88 -44.33 -14.09
C SER A 332 -48.06 -45.59 -13.82
N GLY A 333 -47.96 -46.49 -14.80
CA GLY A 333 -47.26 -47.77 -14.65
C GLY A 333 -48.02 -48.73 -13.73
N SER A 334 -47.30 -49.67 -13.10
CA SER A 334 -47.88 -50.61 -12.13
C SER A 334 -48.04 -49.95 -10.76
N THR A 335 -49.12 -49.20 -10.57
CA THR A 335 -49.43 -48.53 -9.29
C THR A 335 -50.58 -49.23 -8.56
N ASN A 336 -50.46 -49.37 -7.24
CA ASN A 336 -51.52 -49.87 -6.37
C ASN A 336 -52.19 -48.72 -5.63
N VAL A 337 -53.51 -48.59 -5.78
CA VAL A 337 -54.33 -47.63 -5.02
C VAL A 337 -55.22 -48.41 -4.06
N ASN A 338 -54.87 -48.41 -2.78
CA ASN A 338 -55.60 -49.16 -1.75
C ASN A 338 -56.63 -48.25 -1.05
N PHE A 339 -57.90 -48.65 -1.08
CA PHE A 339 -58.98 -47.99 -0.34
C PHE A 339 -59.43 -48.91 0.80
N TYR A 340 -59.10 -48.55 2.04
CA TYR A 340 -59.52 -49.30 3.24
C TYR A 340 -60.96 -48.97 3.69
N SER A 341 -61.68 -48.15 2.93
CA SER A 341 -63.06 -47.76 3.16
C SER A 341 -63.77 -47.57 1.81
N ARG A 342 -65.01 -47.10 1.83
CA ARG A 342 -65.82 -46.88 0.62
C ARG A 342 -65.28 -45.70 -0.21
N ILE A 343 -65.28 -45.86 -1.53
CA ILE A 343 -65.03 -44.78 -2.49
C ILE A 343 -66.32 -43.95 -2.62
N ASN A 344 -66.25 -42.65 -2.34
CA ASN A 344 -67.36 -41.71 -2.53
C ASN A 344 -67.10 -40.82 -3.76
N ALA A 345 -67.76 -41.13 -4.87
CA ALA A 345 -67.64 -40.41 -6.14
C ALA A 345 -68.97 -39.76 -6.54
N ALA A 346 -69.18 -38.50 -6.13
CA ALA A 346 -70.47 -37.79 -6.28
C ALA A 346 -70.96 -37.63 -7.73
N LYS A 347 -70.06 -37.71 -8.72
CA LYS A 347 -70.37 -37.63 -10.15
C LYS A 347 -70.09 -38.94 -10.91
N GLY A 348 -69.86 -40.04 -10.19
CA GLY A 348 -69.53 -41.35 -10.75
C GLY A 348 -68.02 -41.54 -11.01
N ILE A 349 -67.69 -42.72 -11.54
CA ILE A 349 -66.34 -43.16 -11.87
C ILE A 349 -66.30 -43.42 -13.38
N TRP A 350 -65.37 -42.80 -14.10
CA TRP A 350 -65.12 -43.06 -15.52
C TRP A 350 -64.04 -44.14 -15.65
N THR A 351 -64.36 -45.28 -16.25
CA THR A 351 -63.40 -46.38 -16.51
C THR A 351 -63.01 -46.54 -17.98
N GLY A 352 -63.55 -45.70 -18.87
CA GLY A 352 -63.31 -45.79 -20.31
C GLY A 352 -63.98 -47.03 -20.90
N ASN A 353 -63.20 -47.86 -21.59
CA ASN A 353 -63.68 -49.11 -22.21
C ASN A 353 -63.46 -50.35 -21.31
N ALA A 354 -62.91 -50.17 -20.10
CA ALA A 354 -62.64 -51.26 -19.18
C ALA A 354 -63.77 -51.43 -18.16
N ASP A 355 -64.04 -52.69 -17.80
CA ASP A 355 -65.00 -53.04 -16.74
C ASP A 355 -64.39 -52.91 -15.34
N ILE A 356 -65.26 -52.82 -14.34
CA ILE A 356 -64.87 -52.96 -12.94
C ILE A 356 -65.01 -54.44 -12.57
N TYR A 357 -63.87 -55.08 -12.25
CA TYR A 357 -63.85 -56.43 -11.73
C TYR A 357 -64.05 -56.42 -10.22
N GLY A 358 -65.06 -57.15 -9.75
CA GLY A 358 -65.29 -57.38 -8.32
C GLY A 358 -64.49 -58.57 -7.83
N ALA A 359 -63.87 -58.44 -6.65
CA ALA A 359 -63.33 -59.57 -5.92
C ALA A 359 -64.49 -60.33 -5.23
N GLY A 360 -64.91 -61.46 -5.80
CA GLY A 360 -65.95 -62.31 -5.23
C GLY A 360 -66.20 -63.54 -6.09
N SER A 361 -66.65 -64.62 -5.46
CA SER A 361 -67.01 -65.86 -6.16
C SER A 361 -68.19 -65.60 -7.12
N ASN A 362 -67.98 -65.88 -8.40
CA ASN A 362 -69.04 -65.95 -9.41
C ASN A 362 -69.63 -67.39 -9.40
N PRO A 363 -70.96 -67.57 -9.30
CA PRO A 363 -71.59 -68.89 -9.41
C PRO A 363 -71.26 -69.65 -10.71
N ALA A 364 -70.85 -68.95 -11.78
CA ALA A 364 -70.41 -69.54 -13.05
C ALA A 364 -68.88 -69.71 -13.18
N GLY A 365 -68.11 -69.40 -12.13
CA GLY A 365 -66.64 -69.35 -12.15
C GLY A 365 -66.07 -68.03 -12.71
N GLY A 366 -64.98 -67.53 -12.12
CA GLY A 366 -64.31 -66.28 -12.53
C GLY A 366 -64.62 -65.05 -11.67
N GLU A 367 -64.14 -63.88 -12.11
CA GLU A 367 -64.36 -62.59 -11.43
C GLU A 367 -65.77 -62.04 -11.72
N ASN A 368 -66.42 -61.43 -10.72
CA ASN A 368 -67.73 -60.82 -10.90
C ASN A 368 -67.62 -59.56 -11.76
N ALA A 369 -68.23 -59.56 -12.94
CA ALA A 369 -68.47 -58.33 -13.69
C ALA A 369 -69.67 -57.60 -13.08
N VAL A 370 -69.48 -56.32 -12.71
CA VAL A 370 -70.58 -55.49 -12.19
C VAL A 370 -71.59 -55.25 -13.32
N VAL A 371 -72.82 -55.76 -13.19
CA VAL A 371 -73.91 -55.44 -14.11
C VAL A 371 -74.52 -54.10 -13.70
N TRP A 372 -74.34 -53.08 -14.54
CA TRP A 372 -74.92 -51.77 -14.30
C TRP A 372 -76.42 -51.75 -14.61
N TRP A 373 -77.21 -50.99 -13.84
CA TRP A 373 -78.67 -50.89 -14.04
C TRP A 373 -79.06 -50.47 -15.46
N ASN A 374 -78.26 -49.61 -16.10
CA ASN A 374 -78.49 -49.21 -17.49
C ASN A 374 -78.31 -50.38 -18.48
N GLN A 375 -77.43 -51.36 -18.21
CA GLN A 375 -77.23 -52.53 -19.08
C GLN A 375 -78.42 -53.51 -19.05
N ILE A 376 -79.13 -53.59 -17.92
CA ILE A 376 -80.34 -54.43 -17.73
C ILE A 376 -81.48 -54.02 -18.70
N THR A 377 -81.48 -52.76 -19.16
CA THR A 377 -82.52 -52.23 -20.03
C THR A 377 -82.31 -52.55 -21.52
N THR A 378 -81.17 -53.14 -21.90
CA THR A 378 -80.87 -53.45 -23.31
C THR A 378 -81.45 -54.80 -23.76
N ALA A 379 -81.96 -54.86 -25.00
CA ALA A 379 -82.52 -56.10 -25.57
C ALA A 379 -81.48 -57.25 -25.65
N LYS A 380 -80.20 -56.90 -25.84
CA LYS A 380 -79.10 -57.88 -25.88
C LYS A 380 -78.93 -58.59 -24.54
N TRP A 381 -78.89 -57.85 -23.43
CA TRP A 381 -78.81 -58.45 -22.09
C TRP A 381 -80.04 -59.29 -21.77
N ARG A 382 -81.26 -58.78 -22.04
CA ARG A 382 -82.51 -59.52 -21.81
C ARG A 382 -82.57 -60.83 -22.59
N GLY A 383 -81.93 -60.89 -23.76
CA GLY A 383 -81.71 -62.11 -24.52
C GLY A 383 -80.83 -63.13 -23.79
N TYR A 384 -79.67 -62.70 -23.28
CA TYR A 384 -78.75 -63.57 -22.53
C TYR A 384 -79.30 -64.01 -21.16
N ALA A 385 -80.05 -63.13 -20.49
CA ALA A 385 -80.69 -63.42 -19.20
C ALA A 385 -81.96 -64.28 -19.32
N GLY A 386 -82.29 -64.77 -20.53
CA GLY A 386 -83.45 -65.64 -20.75
C GLY A 386 -84.82 -64.96 -20.64
N ILE A 387 -84.88 -63.63 -20.50
CA ILE A 387 -86.14 -62.87 -20.36
C ILE A 387 -86.85 -62.73 -21.71
N THR A 388 -86.10 -62.64 -22.81
CA THR A 388 -86.64 -62.57 -24.17
C THR A 388 -85.97 -63.59 -25.06
N SER A 389 -86.74 -64.39 -25.80
CA SER A 389 -86.18 -65.33 -26.79
C SER A 389 -86.36 -64.81 -28.22
N SER A 390 -85.31 -64.91 -29.03
CA SER A 390 -85.38 -64.52 -30.45
C SER A 390 -86.28 -65.50 -31.22
N SER A 391 -87.31 -64.99 -31.91
CA SER A 391 -88.33 -65.80 -32.59
C SER A 391 -88.57 -65.38 -34.06
N ASP A 392 -87.70 -64.54 -34.61
CA ASP A 392 -87.77 -64.04 -35.99
C ASP A 392 -87.76 -65.18 -37.01
N ARG A 393 -88.61 -65.13 -38.04
CA ARG A 393 -88.71 -66.15 -39.09
C ARG A 393 -87.37 -66.41 -39.78
N ARG A 394 -86.49 -65.41 -39.89
CA ARG A 394 -85.16 -65.51 -40.50
C ARG A 394 -84.18 -66.36 -39.70
N LEU A 395 -84.49 -66.63 -38.43
CA LEU A 395 -83.67 -67.46 -37.53
C LEU A 395 -84.18 -68.91 -37.45
N LYS A 396 -85.14 -69.31 -38.29
CA LYS A 396 -85.81 -70.61 -38.24
C LYS A 396 -85.82 -71.29 -39.61
N GLU A 397 -85.63 -72.61 -39.61
CA GLU A 397 -85.76 -73.49 -40.78
C GLU A 397 -86.77 -74.62 -40.49
N ASN A 398 -87.18 -75.37 -41.52
CA ASN A 398 -88.08 -76.53 -41.39
C ASN A 398 -89.41 -76.26 -40.68
N ILE A 399 -90.02 -75.10 -40.90
CA ILE A 399 -91.28 -74.66 -40.26
C ILE A 399 -92.45 -75.51 -40.76
N LYS A 400 -92.99 -76.36 -39.89
CA LYS A 400 -94.15 -77.23 -40.10
C LYS A 400 -95.09 -77.16 -38.90
N GLU A 401 -96.34 -77.59 -39.07
CA GLU A 401 -97.28 -77.74 -37.96
C GLU A 401 -96.76 -78.78 -36.97
N SER A 402 -96.91 -78.51 -35.66
CA SER A 402 -96.43 -79.40 -34.61
C SER A 402 -97.33 -80.64 -34.52
N PRO A 403 -96.78 -81.87 -34.49
CA PRO A 403 -97.57 -83.09 -34.30
C PRO A 403 -97.91 -83.38 -32.82
N VAL A 404 -97.41 -82.56 -31.89
CA VAL A 404 -97.60 -82.77 -30.44
C VAL A 404 -99.06 -82.55 -30.05
N ASN A 405 -99.74 -83.54 -29.48
CA ASN A 405 -101.04 -83.31 -28.84
C ASN A 405 -100.81 -82.62 -27.48
N ALA A 406 -100.97 -81.30 -27.45
CA ALA A 406 -100.61 -80.49 -26.30
C ALA A 406 -101.67 -80.58 -25.20
N LEU A 407 -102.95 -80.69 -25.55
CA LEU A 407 -104.04 -80.81 -24.60
C LEU A 407 -103.89 -82.06 -23.73
N ASP A 408 -103.61 -83.22 -24.34
CA ASP A 408 -103.41 -84.47 -23.60
C ASP A 408 -102.18 -84.39 -22.68
N LYS A 409 -101.12 -83.70 -23.12
CA LYS A 409 -99.91 -83.47 -22.33
C LYS A 409 -100.18 -82.57 -21.12
N ILE A 410 -100.95 -81.49 -21.28
CA ILE A 410 -101.31 -80.60 -20.16
C ILE A 410 -102.24 -81.32 -19.18
N GLN A 411 -103.18 -82.13 -19.67
CA GLN A 411 -104.10 -82.91 -18.81
C GLN A 411 -103.40 -84.00 -17.99
N ALA A 412 -102.28 -84.53 -18.48
CA ALA A 412 -101.47 -85.52 -17.76
C ALA A 412 -100.62 -84.91 -16.63
N LEU A 413 -100.53 -83.57 -16.53
CA LEU A 413 -99.79 -82.91 -15.46
C LEU A 413 -100.62 -82.84 -14.18
N ASN A 414 -100.00 -83.21 -13.07
CA ASN A 414 -100.62 -83.13 -11.74
C ASN A 414 -100.26 -81.81 -11.06
N MET A 415 -101.26 -80.95 -10.84
CA MET A 415 -101.09 -79.69 -10.12
C MET A 415 -101.10 -79.94 -8.62
N VAL A 416 -100.05 -79.49 -7.92
CA VAL A 416 -99.90 -79.69 -6.47
C VAL A 416 -99.64 -78.37 -5.76
N SER A 417 -100.08 -78.29 -4.50
CA SER A 417 -99.66 -77.25 -3.55
C SER A 417 -98.56 -77.83 -2.66
N PHE A 418 -97.51 -77.06 -2.35
CA PHE A 418 -96.44 -77.55 -1.50
C PHE A 418 -95.75 -76.43 -0.71
N ASP A 419 -95.05 -76.82 0.36
CA ASP A 419 -94.18 -75.95 1.14
C ASP A 419 -92.73 -76.35 0.92
N PHE A 420 -91.86 -75.38 0.66
CA PHE A 420 -90.41 -75.63 0.60
C PHE A 420 -89.86 -75.98 1.98
N ILE A 421 -89.05 -77.04 2.08
CA ILE A 421 -88.53 -77.56 3.36
C ILE A 421 -87.67 -76.51 4.10
N GLU A 422 -86.76 -75.83 3.40
CA GLU A 422 -85.81 -74.89 4.03
C GLU A 422 -86.43 -73.51 4.30
N SER A 423 -87.06 -72.91 3.29
CA SER A 423 -87.61 -71.55 3.40
C SER A 423 -89.00 -71.50 4.03
N GLN A 424 -89.69 -72.65 4.16
CA GLN A 424 -91.10 -72.75 4.58
C GLN A 424 -92.03 -71.88 3.71
N LYS A 425 -91.59 -71.54 2.49
CA LYS A 425 -92.40 -70.78 1.54
C LYS A 425 -93.50 -71.69 0.99
N HIS A 426 -94.74 -71.24 1.12
CA HIS A 426 -95.91 -71.89 0.54
C HIS A 426 -96.07 -71.53 -0.94
N GLU A 427 -96.33 -72.54 -1.77
CA GLU A 427 -96.71 -72.40 -3.17
C GLU A 427 -98.08 -73.07 -3.37
N GLU A 428 -99.09 -72.28 -3.72
CA GLU A 428 -100.48 -72.74 -3.82
C GLU A 428 -100.72 -73.63 -5.06
N VAL A 429 -100.03 -73.31 -6.17
CA VAL A 429 -100.15 -74.05 -7.43
C VAL A 429 -98.77 -74.22 -8.05
N GLY A 430 -98.32 -75.46 -8.14
CA GLY A 430 -97.06 -75.81 -8.79
C GLY A 430 -97.04 -77.24 -9.29
N LEU A 431 -95.85 -77.68 -9.70
CA LEU A 431 -95.59 -78.98 -10.31
C LEU A 431 -94.39 -79.64 -9.65
N ILE A 432 -94.37 -80.98 -9.64
CA ILE A 432 -93.22 -81.77 -9.20
C ILE A 432 -92.33 -82.07 -10.42
N ALA A 433 -91.04 -81.74 -10.35
CA ALA A 433 -90.14 -81.81 -11.50
C ALA A 433 -89.99 -83.24 -12.06
N GLN A 434 -90.01 -84.25 -11.20
CA GLN A 434 -89.94 -85.67 -11.58
C GLN A 434 -91.18 -86.09 -12.39
N GLU A 435 -92.38 -85.68 -11.97
CA GLU A 435 -93.63 -85.99 -12.68
C GLU A 435 -93.69 -85.27 -14.03
N VAL A 436 -93.24 -84.01 -14.07
CA VAL A 436 -93.13 -83.25 -15.32
C VAL A 436 -92.18 -83.90 -16.30
N GLN A 437 -91.08 -84.47 -15.83
CA GLN A 437 -90.04 -85.06 -16.69
C GLN A 437 -90.59 -86.22 -17.55
N GLU A 438 -91.55 -86.99 -17.03
CA GLU A 438 -92.19 -88.08 -17.77
C GLU A 438 -93.12 -87.57 -18.89
N VAL A 439 -93.74 -86.41 -18.70
CA VAL A 439 -94.73 -85.85 -19.62
C VAL A 439 -94.09 -84.90 -20.63
N VAL A 440 -93.30 -83.94 -20.17
CA VAL A 440 -92.60 -82.91 -20.96
C VAL A 440 -91.12 -82.84 -20.52
N PRO A 441 -90.27 -83.79 -20.95
CA PRO A 441 -88.88 -83.88 -20.50
C PRO A 441 -88.07 -82.62 -20.80
N HIS A 442 -88.35 -81.92 -21.91
CA HIS A 442 -87.63 -80.71 -22.31
C HIS A 442 -87.94 -79.46 -21.47
N ALA A 443 -88.89 -79.55 -20.53
CA ALA A 443 -89.17 -78.48 -19.58
C ALA A 443 -88.43 -78.66 -18.25
N VAL A 444 -87.71 -79.77 -18.06
CA VAL A 444 -86.97 -80.08 -16.83
C VAL A 444 -85.47 -80.01 -17.10
N GLU A 445 -84.76 -79.30 -16.24
CA GLU A 445 -83.31 -79.12 -16.28
C GLU A 445 -82.71 -79.71 -15.00
N THR A 446 -81.62 -80.47 -15.14
CA THR A 446 -80.89 -81.06 -14.01
C THR A 446 -79.69 -80.18 -13.67
N ASP A 447 -79.59 -79.77 -12.41
CA ASP A 447 -78.41 -79.06 -11.91
C ASP A 447 -77.22 -80.04 -11.81
N GLU A 448 -76.12 -79.72 -12.51
CA GLU A 448 -74.96 -80.63 -12.62
C GLU A 448 -74.21 -80.83 -11.29
N VAL A 449 -74.37 -79.93 -10.32
CA VAL A 449 -73.62 -79.94 -9.05
C VAL A 449 -74.43 -80.62 -7.95
N THR A 450 -75.70 -80.26 -7.82
CA THR A 450 -76.60 -80.73 -6.75
C THR A 450 -77.44 -81.93 -7.18
N SER A 451 -77.52 -82.22 -8.48
CA SER A 451 -78.43 -83.22 -9.08
C SER A 451 -79.92 -82.94 -8.86
N TYR A 452 -80.29 -81.75 -8.39
CA TYR A 452 -81.68 -81.36 -8.27
C TYR A 452 -82.29 -81.03 -9.63
N LEU A 453 -83.58 -81.36 -9.77
CA LEU A 453 -84.36 -81.05 -10.96
C LEU A 453 -85.05 -79.70 -10.78
N SER A 454 -85.00 -78.87 -11.82
CA SER A 454 -85.70 -77.59 -11.89
C SER A 454 -86.65 -77.57 -13.09
N ILE A 455 -87.74 -76.82 -12.99
CA ILE A 455 -88.74 -76.70 -14.05
C ILE A 455 -88.61 -75.34 -14.73
N ASN A 456 -88.44 -75.35 -16.04
CA ASN A 456 -88.52 -74.16 -16.87
C ASN A 456 -89.98 -73.87 -17.26
N TYR A 457 -90.71 -73.19 -16.38
CA TYR A 457 -92.14 -72.89 -16.57
C TYR A 457 -92.46 -72.18 -17.89
N SER A 458 -91.53 -71.37 -18.43
CA SER A 458 -91.70 -70.66 -19.70
C SER A 458 -91.88 -71.61 -20.89
N LYS A 459 -91.37 -72.86 -20.79
CA LYS A 459 -91.51 -73.88 -21.85
C LYS A 459 -92.95 -74.39 -21.98
N PHE A 460 -93.82 -74.19 -21.00
CA PHE A 460 -95.24 -74.58 -21.09
C PHE A 460 -96.10 -73.58 -21.85
N VAL A 461 -95.65 -72.34 -22.04
CA VAL A 461 -96.44 -71.31 -22.73
C VAL A 461 -96.89 -71.75 -24.14
N PRO A 462 -96.01 -72.33 -25.00
CA PRO A 462 -96.43 -72.88 -26.29
C PRO A 462 -97.39 -74.08 -26.19
N TYR A 463 -97.23 -74.93 -25.16
CA TYR A 463 -98.12 -76.08 -24.94
C TYR A 463 -99.52 -75.62 -24.53
N LEU A 464 -99.61 -74.65 -23.62
CA LEU A 464 -100.88 -74.05 -23.22
C LEU A 464 -101.57 -73.36 -24.40
N LEU A 465 -100.82 -72.60 -25.21
CA LEU A 465 -101.37 -71.95 -26.40
C LEU A 465 -101.95 -72.98 -27.38
N LYS A 466 -101.21 -74.06 -27.64
CA LYS A 466 -101.68 -75.12 -28.54
C LYS A 466 -102.84 -75.93 -27.95
N ALA A 467 -102.81 -76.24 -26.65
CA ALA A 467 -103.90 -76.94 -25.98
C ALA A 467 -105.21 -76.17 -26.05
N VAL A 468 -105.18 -74.84 -25.93
CA VAL A 468 -106.36 -73.98 -26.13
C VAL A 468 -106.86 -74.05 -27.57
N GLN A 469 -105.97 -74.05 -28.57
CA GLN A 469 -106.34 -74.21 -29.98
C GLN A 469 -106.98 -75.58 -30.26
N GLU A 470 -106.39 -76.65 -29.74
CA GLU A 470 -106.91 -78.02 -29.86
C GLU A 470 -108.26 -78.18 -29.16
N LEU A 471 -108.45 -77.55 -27.99
CA LEU A 471 -109.71 -77.53 -27.26
C LEU A 471 -110.81 -76.80 -28.04
N ASP A 472 -110.52 -75.62 -28.60
CA ASP A 472 -111.45 -74.86 -29.45
C ASP A 472 -111.86 -75.67 -30.70
N GLN A 473 -110.92 -76.40 -31.30
CA GLN A 473 -111.22 -77.29 -32.42
C GLN A 473 -112.17 -78.42 -32.00
N LYS A 474 -111.91 -79.10 -30.88
CA LYS A 474 -112.79 -80.15 -30.35
C LYS A 474 -114.19 -79.61 -30.03
N ILE A 475 -114.30 -78.40 -29.48
CA ILE A 475 -115.59 -77.75 -29.22
C ILE A 475 -116.35 -77.51 -30.52
N LYS A 476 -115.70 -76.95 -31.55
CA LYS A 476 -116.32 -76.73 -32.87
C LYS A 476 -116.74 -78.02 -33.56
N GLU A 477 -115.99 -79.10 -33.40
CA GLU A 477 -116.35 -80.42 -33.91
C GLU A 477 -117.56 -80.99 -33.15
N MET A 478 -117.60 -80.85 -31.82
CA MET A 478 -118.75 -81.26 -31.00
C MET A 478 -120.02 -80.49 -31.35
N GLU A 479 -119.93 -79.17 -31.53
CA GLU A 479 -121.05 -78.30 -31.93
C GLU A 479 -121.61 -78.69 -33.30
N LYS A 480 -120.77 -79.10 -34.26
CA LYS A 480 -121.23 -79.61 -35.56
C LYS A 480 -121.89 -80.98 -35.51
N LEU A 481 -121.56 -81.79 -34.50
CA LEU A 481 -122.12 -83.14 -34.34
C LEU A 481 -123.44 -83.13 -33.58
N HIS A 482 -123.71 -82.11 -32.76
CA HIS A 482 -124.86 -82.06 -31.84
C HIS A 482 -125.73 -80.80 -31.97
N GLY A 483 -125.33 -79.83 -32.80
CA GLY A 483 -126.11 -78.64 -33.17
C GLY A 483 -126.51 -78.71 -34.64
#